data_AF-A0A7W7G1D4-F1
#
_entry.id   AF-A0A7W7G1D4-F1
#
_cell.length_a   1.000
_cell.length_b   1.000
_cell.length_c   1.000
_cell.angle_alpha   90.00
_cell.angle_beta   90.00
_cell.angle_gamma   90.00
#
_symmetry.space_group_name_H-M   'P 1'
#
loop_
_entity.id
_entity.type
_entity.pdbx_description
1 polymer ?
#
loop_
_entity_poly.entity_id
_entity_poly.type
_entity_poly.pdbx_seq_one_letter_code
_entity_poly.pdbx_strand_id
1 'polypeptide(L)'
;MSFRYFVYISDAKVEMLLQQIEPGALRKRASEVGLGLQFFTAKRTGESLAGAERTARLERVVRHLTDFGDLGTVDEPGQFFWGLLPLRWGSTVGADGFPMIYFGGRTGKTVLGLGGSRAHVFGAPPGADQQVLPVGRSQLPSLLEGITRVDGTDAPEAVRAATDGLRGPEQNMEFIAKRLMDEPGPEGERVLLGSPLYVALVD
;
A
#
# COMPACT_ATOMS: atom_id res chain seq x y z
N MET A 1 -4.85 23.30 7.30
CA MET A 1 -3.85 22.45 6.62
C MET A 1 -4.21 21.03 6.98
N SER A 2 -4.51 20.18 6.00
CA SER A 2 -4.69 18.75 6.25
C SER A 2 -3.29 18.12 6.31
N PHE A 3 -2.97 17.49 7.43
CA PHE A 3 -1.76 16.68 7.56
C PHE A 3 -2.10 15.25 7.14
N ARG A 4 -1.17 14.61 6.42
CA ARG A 4 -1.26 13.19 6.07
C ARG A 4 -0.33 12.40 6.97
N TYR A 5 -0.90 11.60 7.86
CA TYR A 5 -0.12 10.70 8.71
C TYR A 5 -0.04 9.34 8.05
N PHE A 6 1.03 9.10 7.29
CA PHE A 6 1.20 7.85 6.56
C PHE A 6 1.28 6.65 7.50
N VAL A 7 0.36 5.70 7.30
CA VAL A 7 0.33 4.39 7.98
C VAL A 7 1.14 3.39 7.15
N TYR A 8 1.08 3.51 5.83
CA TYR A 8 1.70 2.57 4.89
C TYR A 8 2.24 3.31 3.67
N ILE A 9 3.44 2.96 3.21
CA ILE A 9 3.99 3.32 1.89
C ILE A 9 4.73 2.11 1.33
N SER A 10 4.41 1.65 0.13
CA SER A 10 5.13 0.55 -0.51
C SER A 10 6.34 1.07 -1.29
N ASP A 11 7.51 1.08 -0.65
CA ASP A 11 8.75 1.57 -1.27
C ASP A 11 9.06 0.83 -2.58
N ALA A 12 8.90 -0.49 -2.60
CA ALA A 12 9.14 -1.30 -3.79
C ALA A 12 8.27 -0.86 -4.97
N LYS A 13 6.97 -0.61 -4.75
CA LYS A 13 6.07 -0.15 -5.82
C LYS A 13 6.39 1.28 -6.26
N VAL A 14 6.70 2.16 -5.31
CA VAL A 14 7.08 3.55 -5.60
C VAL A 14 8.34 3.56 -6.47
N GLU A 15 9.35 2.78 -6.13
CA GLU A 15 10.58 2.69 -6.92
C GLU A 15 10.35 2.10 -8.31
N MET A 16 9.56 1.02 -8.43
CA MET A 16 9.21 0.44 -9.73
C MET A 16 8.46 1.42 -10.63
N LEU A 17 7.55 2.22 -10.08
CA LEU A 17 6.82 3.23 -10.85
C LEU A 17 7.72 4.40 -11.24
N LEU A 18 8.59 4.87 -10.34
CA LEU A 18 9.55 5.93 -10.67
C LEU A 18 10.50 5.53 -11.81
N GLN A 19 10.92 4.27 -11.88
CA GLN A 19 11.73 3.76 -12.99
C GLN A 19 11.03 3.86 -14.34
N GLN A 20 9.69 3.76 -14.36
CA GLN A 20 8.89 3.87 -15.58
C GLN A 20 8.63 5.33 -15.95
N ILE A 21 8.42 6.20 -14.96
CA ILE A 21 8.15 7.63 -15.16
C ILE A 21 9.41 8.39 -15.57
N GLU A 22 10.55 8.07 -14.94
CA GLU A 22 11.83 8.77 -15.14
C GLU A 22 12.99 7.78 -15.39
N PRO A 23 13.00 7.06 -16.52
CA PRO A 23 14.04 6.05 -16.80
C PRO A 23 15.47 6.62 -16.81
N GLY A 24 15.63 7.94 -17.02
CA GLY A 24 16.92 8.64 -17.03
C GLY A 24 17.40 9.21 -15.69
N ALA A 25 16.53 9.36 -14.67
CA ALA A 25 16.88 10.05 -13.43
C ALA A 25 17.77 9.20 -12.50
N LEU A 26 17.62 7.87 -12.54
CA LEU A 26 18.44 6.94 -11.74
C LEU A 26 19.90 6.86 -12.20
N ARG A 27 20.18 7.16 -13.48
CA ARG A 27 21.54 7.10 -14.04
C ARG A 27 22.46 8.23 -13.58
N LYS A 28 21.90 9.37 -13.14
CA LYS A 28 22.67 10.55 -12.71
C LYS A 28 23.10 10.52 -11.24
N ARG A 29 22.46 9.73 -10.37
CA ARG A 29 22.77 9.72 -8.93
C ARG A 29 24.02 8.92 -8.54
N ALA A 30 24.51 8.03 -9.41
CA ALA A 30 25.71 7.24 -9.12
C ALA A 30 27.02 8.06 -9.18
N SER A 31 26.98 9.32 -9.63
CA SER A 31 28.19 10.10 -9.93
C SER A 31 28.51 11.23 -8.93
N GLU A 32 27.72 11.47 -7.89
CA GLU A 32 27.96 12.61 -6.96
C GLU A 32 28.24 12.23 -5.50
N VAL A 33 28.12 10.96 -5.10
CA VAL A 33 28.44 10.54 -3.72
C VAL A 33 29.90 10.10 -3.62
N GLY A 34 30.80 11.03 -3.91
CA GLY A 34 32.21 10.91 -3.66
C GLY A 34 32.69 12.24 -3.13
N LEU A 35 32.58 12.43 -1.81
CA LEU A 35 33.43 13.27 -0.95
C LEU A 35 32.81 13.29 0.45
N GLY A 36 33.42 12.55 1.36
CA GLY A 36 33.00 12.48 2.75
C GLY A 36 33.29 13.75 3.52
N LEU A 37 32.45 14.01 4.53
CA LEU A 37 32.80 14.76 5.74
C LEU A 37 31.70 14.50 6.79
N GLN A 38 32.15 14.10 7.99
CA GLN A 38 31.43 14.18 9.28
C GLN A 38 30.51 13.02 9.70
N PHE A 39 31.14 11.90 10.06
CA PHE A 39 30.56 10.66 10.59
C PHE A 39 30.05 10.68 12.05
N PHE A 40 29.78 11.82 12.70
CA PHE A 40 29.50 11.81 14.16
C PHE A 40 28.24 12.53 14.67
N THR A 41 27.28 12.88 13.81
CA THR A 41 25.96 13.42 14.25
C THR A 41 24.78 12.80 13.48
N ALA A 42 24.98 11.62 12.89
CA ALA A 42 24.18 11.12 11.77
C ALA A 42 22.95 10.28 12.14
N LYS A 43 22.79 9.79 13.38
CA LYS A 43 21.71 8.84 13.70
C LYS A 43 20.31 9.45 13.75
N ARG A 44 20.15 10.67 14.25
CA ARG A 44 18.82 11.31 14.38
C ARG A 44 18.42 12.11 13.13
N THR A 45 19.40 12.67 12.42
CA THR A 45 19.17 13.42 11.18
C THR A 45 18.92 12.49 10.00
N GLY A 46 19.53 11.30 9.97
CA GLY A 46 19.36 10.32 8.91
C GLY A 46 17.93 9.79 8.78
N GLU A 47 17.26 9.49 9.89
CA GLU A 47 15.87 9.01 9.88
C GLU A 47 14.89 10.09 9.37
N SER A 48 15.08 11.34 9.78
CA SER A 48 14.25 12.47 9.32
C SER A 48 14.46 12.78 7.84
N LEU A 49 15.70 12.68 7.34
CA LEU A 49 15.99 12.89 5.92
C LEU A 49 15.51 11.72 5.05
N ALA A 50 15.64 10.49 5.52
CA ALA A 50 15.12 9.30 4.83
C ALA A 50 13.60 9.34 4.73
N GLY A 51 12.90 9.76 5.80
CA GLY A 51 11.45 9.95 5.78
C GLY A 51 10.99 11.03 4.79
N ALA A 52 11.69 12.16 4.74
CA ALA A 52 11.40 13.24 3.79
C ALA A 52 11.63 12.80 2.33
N GLU A 53 12.71 12.03 2.06
CA GLU A 53 12.97 11.50 0.72
C GLU A 53 11.89 10.50 0.29
N ARG A 54 11.46 9.60 1.20
CA ARG A 54 10.41 8.62 0.97
C ARG A 54 9.10 9.28 0.53
N THR A 55 8.67 10.32 1.26
CA THR A 55 7.46 11.07 0.93
C THR A 55 7.59 11.83 -0.39
N ALA A 56 8.72 12.48 -0.65
CA ALA A 56 8.94 13.22 -1.90
C ALA A 56 8.92 12.29 -3.13
N ARG A 57 9.45 11.07 -3.03
CA ARG A 57 9.37 10.04 -4.08
C ARG A 57 7.92 9.62 -4.33
N LEU A 58 7.16 9.36 -3.27
CA LEU A 58 5.74 9.05 -3.37
C LEU A 58 4.96 10.18 -4.05
N GLU A 59 5.16 11.43 -3.64
CA GLU A 59 4.46 12.58 -4.21
C GLU A 59 4.65 12.71 -5.72
N ARG A 60 5.85 12.40 -6.23
CA ARG A 60 6.10 12.38 -7.68
C ARG A 60 5.28 11.31 -8.39
N VAL A 61 5.22 10.10 -7.82
CA VAL A 61 4.41 9.00 -8.37
C VAL A 61 2.93 9.36 -8.32
N VAL A 62 2.44 9.87 -7.19
CA VAL A 62 1.04 10.27 -7.02
C VAL A 62 0.67 11.34 -8.04
N ARG A 63 1.47 12.40 -8.18
CA ARG A 63 1.23 13.44 -9.20
C ARG A 63 1.16 12.86 -10.60
N HIS A 64 2.10 11.99 -10.97
CA HIS A 64 2.08 11.36 -12.29
C HIS A 64 0.83 10.50 -12.52
N LEU A 65 0.41 9.72 -11.52
CA LEU A 65 -0.81 8.91 -11.61
C LEU A 65 -2.07 9.78 -11.71
N THR A 66 -2.11 10.91 -11.01
CA THR A 66 -3.22 11.87 -11.10
C THR A 66 -3.28 12.54 -12.46
N ASP A 67 -2.13 12.94 -13.01
CA ASP A 67 -2.07 13.72 -14.26
C ASP A 67 -2.20 12.85 -15.52
N PHE A 68 -1.67 11.63 -15.48
CA PHE A 68 -1.49 10.78 -16.67
C PHE A 68 -1.93 9.33 -16.49
N GLY A 69 -2.17 8.89 -15.24
CA GLY A 69 -2.56 7.52 -14.96
C GLY A 69 -4.05 7.28 -15.19
N ASP A 70 -4.41 6.02 -15.40
CA ASP A 70 -5.79 5.54 -15.28
C ASP A 70 -6.17 5.43 -13.79
N LEU A 71 -6.32 6.59 -13.14
CA LEU A 71 -6.66 6.73 -11.73
C LEU A 71 -8.18 6.95 -11.58
N GLY A 72 -8.88 5.89 -11.17
CA GLY A 72 -10.31 5.93 -10.88
C GLY A 72 -10.64 6.15 -9.39
N THR A 73 -11.89 5.92 -9.04
CA THR A 73 -12.40 5.94 -7.66
C THR A 73 -12.63 4.52 -7.15
N VAL A 74 -12.94 4.34 -5.87
CA VAL A 74 -13.36 3.03 -5.32
C VAL A 74 -14.58 2.47 -6.05
N ASP A 75 -15.50 3.34 -6.46
CA ASP A 75 -16.77 2.96 -7.07
C ASP A 75 -16.71 2.88 -8.60
N GLU A 76 -15.64 3.38 -9.21
CA GLU A 76 -15.31 3.36 -10.64
C GLU A 76 -13.77 3.30 -10.81
N PRO A 77 -13.14 2.15 -10.49
CA PRO A 77 -11.69 2.01 -10.46
C PRO A 77 -11.10 1.87 -11.86
N GLY A 78 -10.00 2.58 -12.10
CA GLY A 78 -9.11 2.35 -13.23
C GLY A 78 -8.08 1.26 -12.90
N GLN A 79 -6.94 1.29 -13.59
CA GLN A 79 -5.77 0.50 -13.22
C GLN A 79 -5.27 0.84 -11.80
N PHE A 80 -5.36 2.11 -11.44
CA PHE A 80 -5.22 2.57 -10.07
C PHE A 80 -6.54 3.18 -9.61
N PHE A 81 -6.72 3.23 -8.30
CA PHE A 81 -7.87 3.91 -7.71
C PHE A 81 -7.47 4.66 -6.45
N TRP A 82 -8.10 5.81 -6.27
CA TRP A 82 -8.00 6.63 -5.08
C TRP A 82 -9.27 6.52 -4.23
N GLY A 83 -9.13 6.70 -2.93
CA GLY A 83 -10.25 6.80 -2.02
C GLY A 83 -9.92 7.58 -0.76
N LEU A 84 -10.96 8.19 -0.19
CA LEU A 84 -11.00 8.74 1.15
C LEU A 84 -12.25 8.20 1.84
N LEU A 85 -12.08 7.24 2.75
CA LEU A 85 -13.19 6.61 3.46
C LEU A 85 -12.75 6.05 4.81
N PRO A 86 -13.72 5.76 5.71
CA PRO A 86 -13.43 5.07 6.96
C PRO A 86 -12.95 3.65 6.68
N LEU A 87 -11.73 3.32 7.13
CA LEU A 87 -11.14 2.00 7.05
C LEU A 87 -10.87 1.44 8.44
N ARG A 88 -11.02 0.13 8.61
CA ARG A 88 -10.37 -0.64 9.68
C ARG A 88 -9.12 -1.28 9.12
N TRP A 89 -8.16 -1.62 9.98
CA TRP A 89 -6.95 -2.31 9.54
C TRP A 89 -6.34 -3.17 10.62
N GLY A 90 -5.61 -4.19 10.20
CA GLY A 90 -4.98 -5.14 11.11
C GLY A 90 -3.88 -5.95 10.42
N SER A 91 -3.00 -6.53 11.23
CA SER A 91 -2.04 -7.52 10.73
C SER A 91 -2.73 -8.88 10.63
N THR A 92 -2.47 -9.60 9.54
CA THR A 92 -2.82 -11.01 9.39
C THR A 92 -1.58 -11.78 8.93
N VAL A 93 -1.61 -13.10 9.07
CA VAL A 93 -0.56 -14.00 8.58
C VAL A 93 -1.21 -14.85 7.51
N GLY A 94 -0.64 -14.86 6.30
CA GLY A 94 -1.16 -15.70 5.22
C GLY A 94 -0.94 -17.18 5.48
N ALA A 95 -1.57 -18.05 4.69
CA ALA A 95 -1.43 -19.50 4.82
C ALA A 95 0.04 -19.98 4.70
N ASP A 96 0.84 -19.28 3.91
CA ASP A 96 2.29 -19.41 3.76
C ASP A 96 3.13 -18.83 4.92
N GLY A 97 2.49 -18.32 5.98
CA GLY A 97 3.15 -17.96 7.23
C GLY A 97 3.80 -16.57 7.27
N PHE A 98 3.75 -15.76 6.19
CA PHE A 98 4.33 -14.42 6.22
C PHE A 98 3.32 -13.33 6.64
N PRO A 99 3.79 -12.30 7.38
CA PRO A 99 2.93 -11.23 7.86
C PRO A 99 2.53 -10.26 6.75
N MET A 100 1.26 -9.92 6.72
CA MET A 100 0.71 -8.87 5.86
C MET A 100 -0.11 -7.88 6.68
N ILE A 101 -0.34 -6.72 6.10
CA ILE A 101 -1.34 -5.77 6.59
C ILE A 101 -2.55 -5.80 5.65
N TYR A 102 -3.73 -5.74 6.25
CA TYR A 102 -4.98 -5.64 5.53
C TYR A 102 -5.77 -4.43 6.02
N PHE A 103 -6.26 -3.63 5.08
CA PHE A 103 -7.21 -2.55 5.32
C PHE A 103 -8.53 -2.92 4.67
N GLY A 104 -9.64 -2.73 5.38
CA GLY A 104 -10.97 -3.05 4.89
C GLY A 104 -11.94 -1.92 5.18
N GLY A 105 -12.82 -1.66 4.22
CA GLY A 105 -13.85 -0.64 4.31
C GLY A 105 -14.95 -0.85 3.28
N ARG A 106 -15.93 0.04 3.28
CA ARG A 106 -17.08 -0.06 2.38
C ARG A 106 -17.53 1.32 1.90
N THR A 107 -17.99 1.42 0.67
CA THR A 107 -18.87 2.49 0.20
C THR A 107 -20.32 2.01 0.28
N GLY A 108 -21.28 2.81 -0.20
CA GLY A 108 -22.67 2.37 -0.30
C GLY A 108 -22.91 1.17 -1.22
N LYS A 109 -21.96 0.86 -2.12
CA LYS A 109 -22.10 -0.21 -3.13
C LYS A 109 -20.88 -1.11 -3.31
N THR A 110 -19.75 -0.78 -2.69
CA THR A 110 -18.48 -1.50 -2.89
C THR A 110 -17.87 -1.91 -1.56
N VAL A 111 -17.53 -3.19 -1.43
CA VAL A 111 -16.65 -3.72 -0.38
C VAL A 111 -15.21 -3.61 -0.86
N LEU A 112 -14.37 -2.96 -0.04
CA LEU A 112 -12.98 -2.68 -0.38
C LEU A 112 -12.03 -3.45 0.54
N GLY A 113 -11.10 -4.18 -0.07
CA GLY A 113 -9.91 -4.73 0.58
C GLY A 113 -8.63 -4.15 0.01
N LEU A 114 -7.69 -3.75 0.88
CA LEU A 114 -6.33 -3.37 0.50
C LEU A 114 -5.34 -4.25 1.26
N GLY A 115 -4.48 -4.97 0.54
CA GLY A 115 -3.48 -5.83 1.14
C GLY A 115 -2.06 -5.50 0.69
N GLY A 116 -1.12 -5.62 1.63
CA GLY A 116 0.29 -5.40 1.34
C GLY A 116 1.23 -5.99 2.39
N SER A 117 2.53 -6.00 2.09
CA SER A 117 3.55 -6.48 3.03
C SER A 117 3.62 -5.61 4.29
N ARG A 118 3.72 -6.24 5.47
CA ARG A 118 3.87 -5.51 6.75
C ARG A 118 5.18 -4.71 6.84
N ALA A 119 6.19 -5.05 6.04
CA ALA A 119 7.47 -4.33 5.98
C ALA A 119 7.32 -2.85 5.59
N HIS A 120 6.21 -2.50 4.94
CA HIS A 120 5.93 -1.16 4.44
C HIS A 120 5.13 -0.27 5.40
N VAL A 121 4.70 -0.82 6.55
CA VAL A 121 4.00 -0.09 7.61
C VAL A 121 5.01 0.76 8.40
N PHE A 122 4.68 2.02 8.65
CA PHE A 122 5.52 2.88 9.48
C PHE A 122 5.60 2.34 10.92
N GLY A 123 6.81 2.33 11.50
CA GLY A 123 7.06 1.78 12.84
C GLY A 123 7.38 0.28 12.88
N ALA A 124 7.49 -0.40 11.73
CA ALA A 124 8.05 -1.74 11.67
C ALA A 124 9.53 -1.73 12.09
N PRO A 125 9.99 -2.69 12.94
CA PRO A 125 11.38 -2.73 13.38
C PRO A 125 12.32 -2.98 12.17
N PRO A 126 13.45 -2.26 12.08
CA PRO A 126 14.45 -2.50 11.03
C PRO A 126 14.98 -3.93 11.15
N GLY A 127 14.96 -4.69 10.04
CA GLY A 127 15.41 -6.09 9.99
C GLY A 127 14.31 -7.15 9.79
N ALA A 128 13.04 -6.76 9.72
CA ALA A 128 11.95 -7.66 9.29
C ALA A 128 12.04 -8.08 7.80
N ASP A 129 12.98 -7.50 7.05
CA ASP A 129 13.17 -7.67 5.60
C ASP A 129 13.94 -8.95 5.19
N GLN A 130 14.52 -9.69 6.13
CA GLN A 130 15.45 -10.77 5.75
C GLN A 130 14.79 -12.07 5.26
N GLN A 131 13.45 -12.20 5.33
CA GLN A 131 12.77 -13.45 4.96
C GLN A 131 11.55 -13.28 4.05
N VAL A 132 11.12 -12.07 3.70
CA VAL A 132 9.93 -11.85 2.85
C VAL A 132 10.35 -11.20 1.53
N LEU A 133 10.10 -11.87 0.41
CA LEU A 133 10.29 -11.26 -0.91
C LEU A 133 9.41 -9.99 -1.01
N PRO A 134 9.98 -8.78 -1.19
CA PRO A 134 9.26 -7.50 -1.06
C PRO A 134 8.04 -7.36 -1.98
N VAL A 135 8.01 -8.10 -3.09
CA VAL A 135 7.02 -7.99 -4.17
C VAL A 135 5.86 -8.97 -4.02
N GLY A 136 6.04 -10.09 -3.29
CA GLY A 136 5.08 -11.21 -3.30
C GLY A 136 3.67 -10.80 -2.86
N ARG A 137 3.55 -10.01 -1.78
CA ARG A 137 2.27 -9.62 -1.16
C ARG A 137 1.51 -8.50 -1.85
N SER A 138 1.97 -8.10 -3.03
CA SER A 138 1.31 -7.08 -3.85
C SER A 138 0.64 -7.67 -5.09
N GLN A 139 0.62 -9.00 -5.19
CA GLN A 139 0.00 -9.74 -6.27
C GLN A 139 -1.28 -10.42 -5.77
N LEU A 140 -2.26 -10.57 -6.67
CA LEU A 140 -3.57 -11.13 -6.33
C LEU A 140 -3.48 -12.51 -5.64
N PRO A 141 -2.73 -13.51 -6.16
CA PRO A 141 -2.72 -14.84 -5.56
C PRO A 141 -2.21 -14.84 -4.11
N SER A 142 -1.07 -14.20 -3.85
CA SER A 142 -0.47 -14.15 -2.51
C SER A 142 -1.24 -13.28 -1.52
N LEU A 143 -2.05 -12.34 -2.02
CA LEU A 143 -2.93 -11.52 -1.19
C LEU A 143 -4.19 -12.31 -0.83
N LEU A 144 -4.78 -13.03 -1.79
CA LEU A 144 -5.91 -13.93 -1.54
C LEU A 144 -5.53 -15.01 -0.53
N GLU A 145 -4.41 -15.70 -0.71
CA GLU A 145 -3.86 -16.65 0.27
C GLU A 145 -3.66 -16.05 1.68
N GLY A 146 -3.42 -14.74 1.72
CA GLY A 146 -3.28 -13.95 2.93
C GLY A 146 -4.57 -13.74 3.73
N ILE A 147 -5.70 -13.75 3.05
CA ILE A 147 -7.03 -13.40 3.59
C ILE A 147 -8.01 -14.58 3.58
N THR A 148 -7.78 -15.59 2.75
CA THR A 148 -8.53 -16.84 2.74
C THR A 148 -8.18 -17.65 3.98
N ARG A 149 -9.18 -17.90 4.84
CA ARG A 149 -9.02 -18.76 6.03
C ARG A 149 -9.39 -20.21 5.78
N VAL A 150 -10.01 -20.51 4.64
CA VAL A 150 -10.51 -21.82 4.23
C VAL A 150 -10.13 -22.04 2.77
N ASP A 151 -9.56 -23.20 2.46
CA ASP A 151 -9.23 -23.58 1.09
C ASP A 151 -10.50 -23.65 0.23
N GLY A 152 -10.48 -23.03 -0.95
CA GLY A 152 -11.59 -23.05 -1.89
C GLY A 152 -12.67 -21.97 -1.67
N THR A 153 -12.48 -21.03 -0.74
CA THR A 153 -13.35 -19.83 -0.65
C THR A 153 -13.19 -18.98 -1.91
N ASP A 154 -14.31 -18.55 -2.49
CA ASP A 154 -14.30 -17.67 -3.65
C ASP A 154 -13.65 -16.32 -3.32
N ALA A 155 -12.93 -15.73 -4.27
CA ALA A 155 -12.08 -14.56 -4.01
C ALA A 155 -12.88 -13.34 -3.52
N PRO A 156 -14.05 -12.98 -4.09
CA PRO A 156 -14.90 -11.92 -3.56
C PRO A 156 -15.40 -12.20 -2.13
N GLU A 157 -15.77 -13.45 -1.84
CA GLU A 157 -16.23 -13.86 -0.51
C GLU A 157 -15.12 -13.76 0.54
N ALA A 158 -13.88 -14.13 0.18
CA ALA A 158 -12.72 -14.00 1.05
C ALA A 158 -12.43 -12.54 1.42
N VAL A 159 -12.53 -11.61 0.46
CA VAL A 159 -12.38 -10.17 0.71
C VAL A 159 -13.47 -9.65 1.64
N ARG A 160 -14.72 -10.05 1.41
CA ARG A 160 -15.86 -9.69 2.27
C ARG A 160 -15.66 -10.18 3.69
N ALA A 161 -15.36 -11.47 3.86
CA ALA A 161 -15.14 -12.08 5.16
C ALA A 161 -13.95 -11.47 5.91
N ALA A 162 -12.86 -11.16 5.21
CA ALA A 162 -11.70 -10.48 5.79
C ALA A 162 -12.05 -9.06 6.25
N THR A 163 -12.81 -8.31 5.44
CA THR A 163 -13.27 -6.95 5.78
C THR A 163 -14.19 -6.95 7.00
N ASP A 164 -15.15 -7.87 7.06
CA ASP A 164 -16.11 -7.97 8.16
C ASP A 164 -15.47 -8.50 9.45
N GLY A 165 -14.40 -9.30 9.30
CA GLY A 165 -13.62 -9.82 10.42
C GLY A 165 -12.66 -8.83 11.07
N LEU A 166 -12.45 -7.64 10.49
CA LEU A 166 -11.58 -6.61 11.03
C LEU A 166 -12.14 -6.03 12.33
N ARG A 167 -11.26 -5.90 13.33
CA ARG A 167 -11.57 -5.29 14.63
C ARG A 167 -10.92 -3.91 14.74
N GLY A 168 -11.38 -3.13 15.71
CA GLY A 168 -10.87 -1.80 16.00
C GLY A 168 -11.73 -0.67 15.42
N PRO A 169 -11.37 0.59 15.71
CA PRO A 169 -12.12 1.75 15.24
C PRO A 169 -11.96 1.92 13.74
N GLU A 170 -13.00 2.43 13.10
CA GLU A 170 -12.86 2.99 11.76
C GLU A 170 -12.08 4.31 11.84
N GLN A 171 -11.14 4.49 10.92
CA GLN A 171 -10.35 5.71 10.82
C GLN A 171 -10.45 6.23 9.39
N ASN A 172 -10.64 7.55 9.25
CA ASN A 172 -10.73 8.16 7.92
C ASN A 172 -9.34 8.14 7.26
N MET A 173 -9.24 7.46 6.11
CA MET A 173 -7.96 7.22 5.45
C MET A 173 -8.01 7.57 3.98
N GLU A 174 -6.98 8.27 3.52
CA GLU A 174 -6.69 8.49 2.11
C GLU A 174 -5.71 7.42 1.62
N PHE A 175 -5.94 6.92 0.40
CA PHE A 175 -5.01 6.00 -0.25
C PHE A 175 -5.04 6.11 -1.77
N ILE A 176 -3.98 5.60 -2.40
CA ILE A 176 -3.98 5.17 -3.81
C ILE A 176 -3.53 3.73 -3.84
N ALA A 177 -4.24 2.89 -4.60
CA ALA A 177 -3.95 1.49 -4.74
C ALA A 177 -3.98 1.05 -6.21
N LYS A 178 -3.16 0.04 -6.54
CA LYS A 178 -3.28 -0.69 -7.80
C LYS A 178 -4.43 -1.68 -7.70
N ARG A 179 -5.34 -1.68 -8.67
CA ARG A 179 -6.42 -2.66 -8.76
C ARG A 179 -5.85 -4.06 -9.04
N LEU A 180 -6.30 -5.03 -8.27
CA LEU A 180 -5.96 -6.45 -8.43
C LEU A 180 -7.17 -7.30 -8.82
N MET A 181 -8.34 -7.00 -8.27
CA MET A 181 -9.61 -7.67 -8.56
C MET A 181 -10.76 -6.70 -8.43
N ASP A 182 -11.78 -6.87 -9.25
CA ASP A 182 -12.94 -6.01 -9.35
C ASP A 182 -14.10 -6.82 -9.93
N GLU A 183 -14.87 -7.41 -9.03
CA GLU A 183 -15.84 -8.47 -9.34
C GLU A 183 -17.14 -8.26 -8.58
N PRO A 184 -18.28 -8.79 -9.06
CA PRO A 184 -19.51 -8.82 -8.29
C PRO A 184 -19.34 -9.73 -7.06
N GLY A 185 -19.85 -9.26 -5.93
CA GLY A 185 -19.98 -10.01 -4.69
C GLY A 185 -21.21 -10.91 -4.68
N PRO A 186 -21.30 -11.80 -3.68
CA PRO A 186 -22.35 -12.81 -3.60
C PRO A 186 -23.75 -12.21 -3.36
N GLU A 187 -23.85 -11.00 -2.82
CA GLU A 187 -25.12 -10.31 -2.55
C GLU A 187 -25.40 -9.20 -3.59
N GLY A 188 -24.64 -9.17 -4.69
CA GLY A 188 -24.77 -8.18 -5.76
C GLY A 188 -24.08 -6.84 -5.46
N GLU A 189 -23.40 -6.72 -4.31
CA GLU A 189 -22.45 -5.64 -4.08
C GLU A 189 -21.23 -5.78 -4.99
N ARG A 190 -20.44 -4.73 -5.15
CA ARG A 190 -19.15 -4.84 -5.84
C ARG A 190 -18.04 -5.19 -4.84
N VAL A 191 -17.08 -6.02 -5.21
CA VAL A 191 -15.91 -6.33 -4.40
C VAL A 191 -14.64 -5.87 -5.12
N LEU A 192 -13.94 -4.93 -4.51
CA LEU A 192 -12.71 -4.34 -5.01
C LEU A 192 -11.54 -4.74 -4.12
N LEU A 193 -10.51 -5.34 -4.73
CA LEU A 193 -9.27 -5.68 -4.07
C LEU A 193 -8.10 -4.94 -4.71
N GLY A 194 -7.30 -4.29 -3.88
CA GLY A 194 -6.12 -3.57 -4.34
C GLY A 194 -4.88 -3.83 -3.51
N SER A 195 -3.74 -3.42 -4.07
CA SER A 195 -2.50 -3.30 -3.30
C SER A 195 -2.11 -1.83 -3.20
N PRO A 196 -2.03 -1.26 -1.98
CA PRO A 196 -1.79 0.16 -1.80
C PRO A 196 -0.38 0.55 -2.23
N LEU A 197 -0.26 1.74 -2.84
CA LEU A 197 0.97 2.51 -2.92
C LEU A 197 1.22 3.22 -1.59
N TYR A 198 0.16 3.82 -1.03
CA TYR A 198 0.18 4.39 0.31
C TYR A 198 -1.20 4.30 0.96
N VAL A 199 -1.21 4.41 2.29
CA VAL A 199 -2.40 4.68 3.11
C VAL A 199 -2.01 5.71 4.17
N ALA A 200 -2.80 6.76 4.34
CA ALA A 200 -2.57 7.82 5.30
C ALA A 200 -3.85 8.15 6.08
N LEU A 201 -3.73 8.37 7.38
CA LEU A 201 -4.78 8.98 8.18
C LEU A 201 -4.94 10.45 7.80
N VAL A 202 -6.20 10.91 7.78
CA VAL A 202 -6.55 12.29 7.43
C VAL A 202 -7.50 12.83 8.49
N ASP A 203 -7.12 13.97 9.06
CA ASP A 203 -7.92 14.77 10.00
C ASP A 203 -8.73 15.86 9.28
#